data_AF-A0A1C0ST76-F1
#
_entry.id   AF-A0A1C0ST76-F1
#
_cell.length_a   1.000
_cell.length_b   1.000
_cell.length_c   1.000
_cell.angle_alpha   90.00
_cell.angle_beta   90.00
_cell.angle_gamma   90.00
#
_symmetry.space_group_name_H-M   'P 1'
#
loop_
_entity.id
_entity.type
_entity.pdbx_description
1 polymer ?
#
loop_
_entity_poly.entity_id
_entity_poly.type
_entity_poly.pdbx_seq_one_letter_code
_entity_poly.pdbx_strand_id
1 'polypeptide(L)' 'MGRDAMVVVDPVSMKVLAIEGLRVTDAPVMPTLIAGNTNAPSMMIGEKCARAMLRPAARAGL' A
#
# COMPACT_ATOMS: atom_id res chain seq x y z
N MET A 1 -6.46 -0.95 -0.38
CA MET A 1 -6.06 -0.56 0.98
C MET A 1 -7.34 -0.21 1.69
N GLY A 2 -7.73 -1.02 2.65
CA GLY A 2 -8.90 -0.76 3.49
C GLY A 2 -8.53 0.07 4.73
N ARG A 3 -9.52 0.36 5.55
CA ARG A 3 -9.36 0.90 6.92
C ARG A 3 -10.16 0.08 7.94
N ASP A 4 -10.62 -1.09 7.54
CA ASP A 4 -11.37 -2.04 8.36
C ASP A 4 -10.44 -3.05 9.05
N ALA A 5 -11.02 -3.91 9.90
CA ALA A 5 -10.29 -4.90 10.68
C ALA A 5 -9.61 -6.00 9.84
N MET A 6 -9.99 -6.18 8.57
CA MET A 6 -9.44 -7.19 7.67
C MET A 6 -8.28 -6.66 6.81
N VAL A 7 -7.86 -5.41 7.03
CA VAL A 7 -6.76 -4.81 6.28
C VAL A 7 -5.43 -5.53 6.55
N VAL A 8 -4.65 -5.79 5.50
CA VAL A 8 -3.37 -6.52 5.58
C VAL A 8 -2.13 -5.66 5.34
N VAL A 9 -2.31 -4.41 4.89
CA VAL A 9 -1.24 -3.44 4.69
C VAL A 9 -1.60 -2.06 5.25
N ASP A 10 -0.62 -1.33 5.77
CA ASP A 10 -0.82 0.06 6.16
C ASP A 10 -1.09 0.96 4.91
N PRO A 11 -2.20 1.75 4.88
CA PRO A 11 -2.64 2.55 3.75
C PRO A 11 -1.64 3.62 3.27
N VAL A 12 -0.66 4.02 4.08
CA VAL A 12 0.27 5.11 3.78
C VAL A 12 1.63 4.57 3.35
N SER A 13 2.21 3.67 4.13
CA SER A 13 3.56 3.12 3.97
C SER A 13 3.63 1.88 3.08
N MET A 14 2.48 1.27 2.74
CA MET A 14 2.36 0.00 2.00
C MET A 14 3.04 -1.20 2.71
N LYS A 15 3.39 -1.07 4.00
CA LYS A 15 3.99 -2.15 4.79
C LYS A 15 2.94 -3.21 5.13
N VAL A 16 3.33 -4.47 5.04
CA VAL A 16 2.51 -5.59 5.53
C VAL A 16 2.43 -5.50 7.05
N LEU A 17 1.22 -5.64 7.58
CA LEU A 17 1.03 -5.62 9.03
C LEU A 17 1.69 -6.84 9.67
N ALA A 18 2.30 -6.64 10.85
CA ALA A 18 3.02 -7.66 11.61
C ALA A 18 4.24 -8.31 10.93
N ILE A 19 4.66 -7.86 9.74
CA ILE A 19 5.86 -8.36 9.06
C ILE A 19 6.79 -7.18 8.78
N GLU A 20 7.99 -7.23 9.38
CA GLU A 20 9.00 -6.20 9.17
C GLU A 20 9.62 -6.30 7.77
N GLY A 21 9.96 -5.15 7.19
CA GLY A 21 10.67 -5.07 5.91
C GLY A 21 9.86 -5.45 4.67
N LEU A 22 8.65 -6.00 4.83
CA LEU A 22 7.83 -6.47 3.70
C LEU A 22 6.79 -5.42 3.26
N ARG A 23 6.64 -5.28 1.95
CA ARG A 23 5.57 -4.50 1.30
C ARG A 23 4.93 -5.33 0.19
N VAL A 24 3.64 -5.09 -0.05
CA VAL A 24 2.89 -5.71 -1.15
C VAL A 24 2.31 -4.60 -2.03
N THR A 25 2.62 -4.65 -3.32
CA THR A 25 2.29 -3.60 -4.30
C THR A 25 1.71 -4.20 -5.56
N ASP A 26 0.50 -4.74 -5.44
CA ASP A 26 -0.17 -5.44 -6.54
C ASP A 26 -1.68 -5.15 -6.52
N ALA A 27 -2.36 -5.45 -7.62
CA ALA A 27 -3.79 -5.28 -7.81
C ALA A 27 -4.66 -5.83 -6.66
N PRO A 28 -4.37 -7.02 -6.07
CA PRO A 28 -5.17 -7.57 -4.97
C PRO A 28 -5.18 -6.71 -3.71
N VAL A 29 -4.28 -5.73 -3.58
CA VAL A 29 -4.30 -4.78 -2.45
C VAL A 29 -5.47 -3.80 -2.54
N MET A 30 -6.11 -3.64 -3.71
CA MET A 30 -7.31 -2.81 -3.86
C MET A 30 -8.44 -3.36 -2.99
N PRO A 31 -9.18 -2.51 -2.24
CA PRO A 31 -10.19 -3.00 -1.31
C PRO A 31 -11.47 -3.46 -2.02
N THR A 32 -11.69 -3.00 -3.26
CA THR A 32 -12.87 -3.29 -4.06
C THR A 32 -12.48 -3.42 -5.53
N LEU A 33 -13.28 -4.17 -6.30
CA LEU A 33 -13.13 -4.24 -7.75
C LEU A 33 -13.46 -2.88 -8.39
N ILE A 34 -12.70 -2.48 -9.39
CA ILE A 34 -12.99 -1.28 -10.18
C ILE A 34 -13.73 -1.65 -11.47
N ALA A 35 -14.53 -0.73 -12.01
CA ALA A 35 -15.25 -0.94 -13.27
C ALA A 35 -14.38 -0.78 -14.54
N GLY A 36 -13.14 -0.28 -14.39
CA GLY A 36 -12.23 0.01 -15.50
C GLY A 36 -11.06 -0.96 -15.62
N ASN A 37 -10.11 -0.63 -16.50
CA ASN A 37 -8.89 -1.40 -16.69
C ASN A 37 -8.00 -1.34 -15.43
N THR A 38 -7.58 -2.51 -14.92
CA THR A 38 -6.75 -2.65 -13.72
C THR A 38 -5.29 -2.24 -13.92
N ASN A 39 -4.82 -2.10 -15.15
CA ASN A 39 -3.43 -1.74 -15.44
C ASN A 39 -3.05 -0.37 -14.87
N ALA A 40 -3.87 0.65 -15.13
CA ALA A 40 -3.63 2.00 -14.63
C ALA A 40 -3.55 2.08 -13.09
N PRO A 41 -4.52 1.55 -12.32
CA PRO A 41 -4.42 1.56 -10.86
C PRO A 41 -3.27 0.68 -10.34
N SER A 42 -2.95 -0.45 -10.97
CA SER A 42 -1.78 -1.26 -10.59
C SER A 42 -0.48 -0.47 -10.71
N MET A 43 -0.28 0.25 -11.82
CA MET A 43 0.85 1.15 -11.99
C MET A 43 0.88 2.24 -10.91
N MET A 44 -0.28 2.84 -10.60
CA MET A 44 -0.37 3.89 -9.57
C MET A 44 -0.14 3.38 -8.15
N ILE A 45 -0.47 2.12 -7.86
CA ILE A 45 -0.16 1.45 -6.58
C ILE A 45 1.36 1.29 -6.44
N GLY A 46 2.04 0.86 -7.51
CA GLY A 46 3.50 0.79 -7.55
C GLY A 46 4.15 2.15 -7.31
N GLU A 47 3.71 3.19 -8.04
CA GLU A 47 4.18 4.57 -7.87
C GLU A 47 3.94 5.10 -6.45
N LYS A 48 2.77 4.82 -5.87
CA LYS A 48 2.47 5.18 -4.48
C LYS A 48 3.46 4.53 -3.51
N CYS A 49 3.78 3.24 -3.71
CA CYS A 49 4.75 2.56 -2.87
C CYS A 49 6.17 3.12 -3.02
N ALA A 50 6.61 3.35 -4.26
CA ALA A 50 7.91 3.97 -4.52
C ALA A 50 8.03 5.32 -3.80
N ARG A 51 7.01 6.17 -3.90
CA ARG A 51 6.95 7.44 -3.15
C ARG A 51 6.96 7.25 -1.64
N ALA A 52 6.28 6.22 -1.11
CA ALA A 52 6.29 5.91 0.32
C ALA A 52 7.65 5.38 0.81
N MET A 53 8.41 4.71 -0.05
CA MET A 53 9.77 4.24 0.24
C MET A 53 10.80 5.37 0.22
N LEU A 54 10.65 6.31 -0.72
CA LEU A 54 11.58 7.44 -0.90
C LEU A 54 11.34 8.59 0.08
N ARG A 55 10.12 8.75 0.59
CA ARG A 55 9.87 9.70 1.68
C ARG A 55 10.57 9.16 2.93
N PRO A 56 11.42 9.96 3.60
CA PRO A 56 11.90 9.61 4.93
C PRO A 56 10.68 9.30 5.77
N ALA A 57 10.62 8.11 6.37
CA ALA A 57 9.65 7.87 7.42
C ALA A 57 9.86 9.02 8.40
N ALA A 58 8.86 9.90 8.55
CA ALA A 58 8.84 10.81 9.68
C ALA A 58 9.15 9.93 10.88
N ARG A 59 10.28 10.20 11.55
CA ARG A 59 10.80 9.36 12.62
C ARG A 59 9.60 9.04 13.51
N ALA A 60 9.20 7.77 13.55
CA ALA A 60 8.36 7.28 14.61
C ALA A 60 9.24 7.36 15.86
N GLY A 61 9.23 8.54 16.48
CA GLY A 61 10.04 8.91 17.61
C GLY A 61 9.15 9.59 18.62
N LEU A 62 9.15 8.99 19.81
CA LEU A 62 8.50 9.37 21.08
C LEU A 62 7.06 8.84 21.23
#